data_AF-A0AAW6CCF0-F1
#
_entry.id   AF-A0AAW6CCF0-F1
#
_cell.length_a   1.000
_cell.length_b   1.000
_cell.length_c   1.000
_cell.angle_alpha   90.00
_cell.angle_beta   90.00
_cell.angle_gamma   90.00
#
_symmetry.space_group_name_H-M   'P 1'
#
loop_
_entity.id
_entity.type
_entity.pdbx_description
1 polymer ?
#
loop_
_entity_poly.entity_id
_entity_poly.type
_entity_poly.pdbx_seq_one_letter_code
_entity_poly.pdbx_strand_id
1 'polypeptide(L)' 'MGNSNFITSWQEVHTIVDDAMAKGNRSVSIYISPDGGMSVSVFPWPDEETLRKAYEQGKITYNDYRKKLGLDPTAT' A
#
# COMPACT_ATOMS: atom_id res chain seq x y z
N MET A 1 -4.67 -0.23 14.12
CA MET A 1 -3.73 -1.31 14.51
C MET A 1 -4.02 -2.47 13.57
N GLY A 2 -3.19 -2.64 12.54
CA GLY A 2 -3.40 -3.69 11.53
C GLY A 2 -3.03 -5.04 12.11
N ASN A 3 -3.85 -6.06 11.86
CA ASN A 3 -3.58 -7.44 12.27
C ASN A 3 -2.26 -7.90 11.65
N SER A 4 -1.19 -7.90 12.44
CA SER A 4 0.07 -8.55 12.07
C SER A 4 -0.15 -10.06 12.20
N ASN A 5 -0.64 -10.68 11.13
CA ASN A 5 -0.69 -12.14 11.05
C ASN A 5 0.75 -12.64 11.10
N PHE A 6 1.10 -13.33 12.17
CA PHE A 6 2.42 -13.93 12.35
C PHE A 6 2.52 -15.15 11.43
N ILE A 7 3.40 -15.07 10.45
CA ILE A 7 3.59 -16.08 9.40
C ILE A 7 4.89 -16.82 9.68
N THR A 8 4.87 -18.15 9.62
CA THR A 8 6.06 -19.00 9.79
C THR A 8 6.44 -19.75 8.50
N SER A 9 5.70 -19.56 7.41
CA SER A 9 5.92 -20.23 6.13
C SER A 9 6.25 -19.25 5.02
N TRP A 10 7.35 -19.50 4.32
CA TRP A 10 7.71 -18.73 3.12
C TRP A 10 6.72 -18.93 1.97
N GLN A 11 6.04 -20.08 1.87
CA GLN A 11 5.01 -20.26 0.83
C GLN A 11 3.81 -19.32 1.03
N GLU A 12 3.45 -19.04 2.28
CA GLU A 12 2.39 -18.09 2.60
C GLU A 12 2.80 -16.66 2.24
N VAL A 13 4.05 -16.29 2.55
CA VAL A 13 4.63 -14.99 2.13
C VAL A 13 4.58 -14.84 0.61
N HIS A 14 5.00 -15.86 -0.15
CA HIS A 14 4.93 -15.84 -1.62
C HIS A 14 3.50 -15.66 -2.12
N THR A 15 2.55 -16.36 -1.53
CA THR A 15 1.13 -16.25 -1.92
C THR A 15 0.61 -14.82 -1.73
N ILE A 16 0.96 -14.17 -0.62
CA ILE A 16 0.57 -12.77 -0.35
C ILE A 16 1.23 -11.81 -1.34
N VAL A 17 2.52 -12.02 -1.62
CA VAL A 17 3.26 -11.19 -2.59
C VAL A 17 2.66 -11.34 -3.99
N ASP A 18 2.37 -12.56 -4.43
CA ASP A 18 1.79 -12.83 -5.75
C ASP A 18 0.40 -12.20 -5.89
N ASP A 19 -0.47 -12.34 -4.87
CA ASP A 19 -1.77 -11.66 -4.83
C ASP A 19 -1.62 -10.14 -4.87
N ALA A 20 -0.65 -9.59 -4.14
CA ALA A 20 -0.39 -8.16 -4.14
C ALA A 20 0.09 -7.65 -5.50
N MET A 21 0.93 -8.43 -6.20
CA MET A 21 1.36 -8.12 -7.56
C MET A 21 0.20 -8.22 -8.55
N ALA A 22 -0.62 -9.26 -8.46
CA ALA A 22 -1.79 -9.43 -9.33
C ALA A 22 -2.80 -8.29 -9.17
N LYS A 23 -2.95 -7.75 -7.95
CA LYS A 23 -3.78 -6.58 -7.65
C LYS A 23 -3.13 -5.24 -7.98
N GLY A 24 -1.87 -5.24 -8.41
CA GLY A 24 -1.12 -4.02 -8.71
C GLY A 24 -0.90 -3.12 -7.49
N ASN A 25 -0.76 -3.70 -6.28
CA ASN A 25 -0.51 -2.92 -5.07
C ASN A 25 0.80 -2.14 -5.16
N ARG A 26 0.87 -1.01 -4.46
CA ARG A 26 2.00 -0.07 -4.51
C ARG A 26 3.29 -0.68 -3.98
N SER A 27 3.22 -1.34 -2.82
CA SER A 27 4.39 -1.99 -2.22
C SER A 27 3.99 -3.08 -1.25
N VAL A 28 4.93 -3.97 -0.98
CA VAL A 28 4.85 -4.98 0.07
C VAL A 28 6.10 -4.85 0.95
N SER A 29 5.94 -4.93 2.26
CA SER A 29 7.05 -5.02 3.21
C SER A 29 6.98 -6.32 3.99
N ILE A 30 8.10 -7.02 4.07
CA ILE A 30 8.25 -8.24 4.87
C ILE A 30 9.21 -7.92 6.01
N TYR A 31 8.75 -8.14 7.23
CA TYR A 31 9.59 -8.11 8.42
C TYR A 31 9.85 -9.55 8.87
N ILE A 32 11.10 -9.84 9.23
CA ILE A 32 11.57 -11.15 9.65
C ILE A 32 12.31 -10.98 10.98
N SER A 33 11.84 -11.63 12.03
CA SER A 33 12.50 -11.63 13.33
C SER A 33 13.58 -12.73 13.41
N PRO A 34 14.58 -12.58 14.30
CA PRO A 34 15.66 -13.56 14.45
C PRO A 34 15.22 -14.98 14.83
N ASP A 35 14.03 -15.12 15.42
CA ASP A 35 13.40 -16.41 15.74
C ASP A 35 12.68 -17.05 14.54
N GLY A 36 12.77 -16.43 13.35
CA GLY A 36 12.15 -16.91 12.12
C GLY A 36 10.69 -16.49 11.94
N GLY A 37 10.13 -15.74 12.88
CA GLY A 37 8.81 -15.13 12.72
C GLY A 37 8.77 -14.11 11.58
N MET A 38 7.68 -14.09 10.82
CA MET A 38 7.50 -13.13 9.74
C MET A 38 6.18 -12.37 9.88
N SER A 39 6.18 -11.13 9.40
CA SER A 39 4.94 -10.39 9.18
C SER A 39 5.00 -9.70 7.83
N VAL A 40 3.91 -9.73 7.09
CA VAL A 40 3.81 -9.11 5.76
C VAL A 40 2.79 -7.98 5.83
N SER A 41 3.17 -6.81 5.34
CA SER A 41 2.26 -5.67 5.14
C SER A 41 2.17 -5.33 3.67
N VAL A 42 0.94 -5.17 3.18
CA VAL A 42 0.65 -4.83 1.77
C VAL A 42 0.07 -3.42 1.74
N PHE A 43 0.62 -2.57 0.88
CA PHE A 43 0.21 -1.19 0.71
C PHE A 43 -0.38 -1.03 -0.69
N PRO A 44 -1.71 -0.92 -0.82
CA PRO A 44 -2.34 -0.64 -2.11
C PRO A 44 -2.02 0.79 -2.59
N TRP A 45 -2.13 1.03 -3.90
CA TRP A 45 -2.30 2.41 -4.37
C TRP A 45 -3.62 2.96 -3.79
N PRO A 46 -3.68 4.25 -3.45
CA PRO A 46 -4.97 4.84 -3.12
C PRO A 46 -5.88 4.75 -4.34
N ASP A 47 -7.19 4.61 -4.11
CA ASP A 47 -8.19 4.64 -5.18
C ASP A 47 -8.17 6.01 -5.87
N GLU A 48 -7.54 6.07 -7.05
CA GLU A 48 -7.38 7.29 -7.84
C GLU A 48 -8.75 7.89 -8.20
N GLU A 49 -9.76 7.07 -8.47
CA GLU A 49 -11.09 7.57 -8.84
C GLU A 49 -11.74 8.27 -7.66
N THR A 50 -11.67 7.67 -6.47
CA THR A 50 -12.17 8.30 -5.24
C THR A 50 -11.39 9.56 -4.89
N LEU A 51 -10.05 9.55 -5.07
CA LEU A 51 -9.21 10.73 -4.86
C LEU A 51 -9.54 11.85 -5.85
N ARG A 52 -9.73 11.51 -7.13
CA ARG A 52 -10.08 12.46 -8.18
C ARG A 52 -11.44 13.09 -7.92
N LYS A 53 -12.46 12.29 -7.56
CA LYS A 53 -13.78 12.80 -7.16
C LYS A 53 -13.67 13.76 -5.97
N ALA A 54 -12.84 13.45 -4.97
CA ALA A 54 -12.65 14.35 -3.83
C ALA A 54 -11.99 15.67 -4.23
N TYR A 55 -11.03 15.64 -5.16
CA TYR A 55 -10.41 16.84 -5.72
C TYR A 55 -11.41 17.67 -6.53
N GLU A 56 -12.15 17.04 -7.44
CA GLU A 56 -13.18 17.70 -8.26
C GLU A 56 -14.31 18.31 -7.41
N GLN A 57 -14.62 17.70 -6.26
CA GLN A 57 -15.57 18.22 -5.27
C GLN A 57 -14.98 19.32 -4.36
N GLY A 58 -13.71 19.69 -4.54
CA GLY A 58 -13.03 20.69 -3.70
C GLY A 58 -12.77 20.25 -2.25
N LYS A 59 -12.91 18.96 -1.94
CA LYS A 59 -12.68 18.41 -0.58
C LYS A 59 -11.20 18.30 -0.23
N ILE A 60 -10.33 18.24 -1.24
CA ILE A 60 -8.88 18.20 -1.11
C ILE A 60 -8.26 19.12 -2.16
N THR A 61 -7.07 19.65 -1.89
CA THR A 61 -6.33 20.46 -2.87
C THR A 61 -5.68 19.56 -3.94
N TYR A 62 -5.26 20.16 -5.06
CA TYR A 62 -4.47 19.44 -6.08
C TYR A 62 -3.16 18.88 -5.51
N ASN A 63 -2.51 19.62 -4.61
CA ASN A 63 -1.29 19.19 -3.95
C ASN A 63 -1.55 17.99 -3.03
N ASP A 64 -2.68 17.97 -2.31
CA ASP A 64 -3.11 16.81 -1.51
C ASP A 64 -3.38 15.59 -2.39
N TYR A 65 -4.01 15.78 -3.55
CA TYR A 65 -4.24 14.73 -4.53
C TYR A 65 -2.93 14.09 -5.00
N ARG A 66 -1.96 14.91 -5.44
CA ARG A 66 -0.63 14.45 -5.86
C ARG A 66 0.12 13.76 -4.74
N LYS A 67 0.14 14.36 -3.54
CA LYS A 67 0.81 13.78 -2.36
C LYS A 67 0.25 12.40 -2.01
N LYS A 68 -1.08 12.22 -2.06
CA LYS A 68 -1.73 10.93 -1.77
C LYS A 68 -1.38 9.87 -2.81
N LEU A 69 -1.25 10.25 -4.09
CA LEU A 69 -0.72 9.38 -5.15
C LEU A 69 0.79 9.12 -5.03
N GLY A 70 1.48 9.70 -4.04
CA GLY A 70 2.93 9.57 -3.90
C GLY A 70 3.72 10.36 -4.93
N LEU A 71 3.10 11.34 -5.57
CA LEU A 71 3.72 12.27 -6.52
C LEU A 71 4.24 13.51 -5.78
N ASP A 72 5.22 14.19 -6.37
CA ASP A 72 5.65 15.50 -5.89
C ASP A 72 4.46 16.48 -5.93
N PRO A 73 4.06 17.10 -4.80
CA PRO A 73 2.95 18.03 -4.74
C PRO A 73 3.27 19.40 -5.36
N THR A 74 4.52 19.69 -5.67
CA THR A 74 4.99 20.99 -6.19
C THR A 74 5.46 20.95 -7.63
N ALA A 75 5.57 19.75 -8.22
CA ALA A 75 5.86 19.59 -9.63
C ALA A 75 4.66 20.04 -10.48
N THR A 76 4.79 21.23 -11.09
CA THR A 76 3.89 21.78 -12.10
C THR A 76 4.13 21.15 -13.46
#